data_AF-A0A1J3FSA1-F1
#
_entry.id   AF-A0A1J3FSA1-F1
#
_cell.length_a   1.000
_cell.length_b   1.000
_cell.length_c   1.000
_cell.angle_alpha   90.00
_cell.angle_beta   90.00
_cell.angle_gamma   90.00
#
_symmetry.space_group_name_H-M   'P 1'
#
loop_
_entity.id
_entity.type
_entity.pdbx_description
1 polymer ?
#
loop_
_entity_poly.entity_id
_entity_poly.type
_entity_poly.pdbx_seq_one_letter_code
_entity_poly.pdbx_strand_id
1 'polypeptide(L)'
;LYWMSPTIVSSVIFLACALLESAPLNASTIFTVLATLRVMSEPVRLIPEAISAIIQVNVSFDRINNFLLDDELKIDEIERSGLEKSETAVDIQAGNFIWDPDTKIPTLQNIN
;
A
#
# COMPACT_ATOMS: atom_id res chain seq x y z
N LEU A 1 -27.08 5.38 6.56
CA LEU A 1 -26.49 6.41 7.45
C LEU A 1 -25.95 7.64 6.69
N TYR A 2 -25.16 7.47 5.62
CA TYR A 2 -24.60 8.57 4.79
C TYR A 2 -25.62 9.58 4.21
N TRP A 3 -26.86 9.16 3.99
CA TRP A 3 -27.95 10.03 3.51
C TRP A 3 -28.53 10.95 4.58
N MET A 4 -28.37 10.60 5.87
CA MET A 4 -28.87 11.38 7.01
C MET A 4 -27.81 12.37 7.54
N SER A 5 -26.55 12.23 7.11
CA SER A 5 -25.41 13.08 7.52
C SER A 5 -25.67 14.58 7.32
N PRO A 6 -26.17 15.07 6.16
CA PRO A 6 -26.39 16.50 5.97
C PRO A 6 -27.46 17.05 6.91
N THR A 7 -28.53 16.27 7.15
CA THR A 7 -29.63 16.67 8.02
C THR A 7 -29.22 16.72 9.49
N ILE A 8 -28.52 15.69 9.97
CA ILE A 8 -28.02 15.65 11.35
C ILE A 8 -27.01 16.77 11.59
N VAL A 9 -26.05 16.95 10.69
CA VAL A 9 -25.04 18.03 10.80
C VAL A 9 -25.72 19.41 10.81
N SER A 10 -26.72 19.62 9.95
CA SER A 10 -27.49 20.88 9.92
C SER A 10 -28.28 21.10 11.21
N SER A 11 -28.94 20.07 11.74
CA SER A 11 -29.68 20.16 13.00
C SER A 11 -28.78 20.46 14.19
N VAL A 12 -27.59 19.85 14.26
CA VAL A 12 -26.61 20.10 15.32
C VAL A 12 -26.05 21.52 15.25
N ILE A 13 -25.69 22.00 14.05
CA ILE A 13 -25.21 23.38 13.86
C ILE A 13 -26.29 24.38 14.24
N PHE A 14 -27.53 24.15 13.82
CA PHE A 14 -28.66 25.00 14.17
C PHE A 14 -28.91 25.05 15.68
N LEU A 15 -28.91 23.89 16.35
CA LEU A 15 -29.07 23.79 17.80
C LEU A 15 -27.94 24.51 18.53
N ALA A 16 -26.69 24.34 18.09
CA ALA A 16 -25.54 25.01 18.69
C ALA A 16 -25.61 26.53 18.53
N CYS A 17 -25.98 27.04 17.35
CA CYS A 17 -26.16 28.47 17.13
C CYS A 17 -27.31 29.06 17.97
N ALA A 18 -28.40 28.29 18.17
CA ALA A 18 -29.51 28.70 19.01
C ALA A 18 -29.15 28.76 20.50
N LEU A 19 -28.37 27.80 21.01
CA LEU A 19 -27.98 27.73 22.42
C LEU A 19 -26.85 28.70 22.80
N LEU A 20 -25.92 28.95 21.87
CA LEU A 20 -24.73 29.76 22.13
C LEU A 20 -24.93 31.25 21.80
N GLU A 21 -26.09 31.65 21.28
CA GLU A 21 -26.39 32.99 20.73
C GLU A 21 -25.29 33.54 19.79
N SER A 22 -24.50 32.64 19.19
CA SER A 22 -23.26 33.00 18.50
C SER A 22 -23.47 33.68 17.16
N ALA A 23 -24.67 33.55 16.57
CA ALA A 23 -25.00 34.14 15.27
C ALA A 23 -26.50 34.46 15.18
N PRO A 24 -26.89 35.55 14.49
CA PRO A 24 -28.29 35.84 14.25
C PRO A 24 -28.90 34.74 13.36
N LEU A 25 -29.93 34.05 13.87
CA LEU A 25 -30.68 33.00 13.17
C LEU A 25 -31.59 33.60 12.08
N ASN A 26 -31.00 34.38 11.18
CA ASN A 26 -31.66 34.92 10.00
C ASN A 26 -31.73 33.85 8.92
N ALA A 27 -32.82 33.86 8.14
CA ALA A 27 -33.02 32.92 7.04
C ALA A 27 -31.85 32.94 6.04
N SER A 28 -31.30 34.12 5.72
CA SER A 28 -30.15 34.27 4.83
C SER A 28 -28.93 33.47 5.32
N THR A 29 -28.55 33.62 6.57
CA THR A 29 -27.42 32.90 7.19
C THR A 29 -27.66 31.39 7.18
N ILE A 30 -28.86 30.94 7.54
CA ILE A 30 -29.21 29.51 7.59
C ILE A 30 -29.11 28.88 6.20
N PHE A 31 -29.70 29.51 5.18
CA PHE A 31 -29.66 29.00 3.80
C PHE A 31 -28.23 29.00 3.24
N THR A 32 -27.42 30.02 3.53
CA THR A 32 -26.00 30.05 3.14
C THR A 32 -25.21 28.90 3.78
N VAL A 33 -25.37 28.67 5.08
CA VAL A 33 -24.69 27.57 5.78
C VAL A 33 -25.12 26.21 5.22
N LEU A 34 -26.43 25.99 5.03
CA LEU A 34 -26.94 24.77 4.42
C LEU A 34 -26.39 24.51 3.01
N ALA A 35 -26.30 25.55 2.18
CA ALA A 35 -25.74 25.47 0.84
C ALA A 35 -24.25 25.09 0.88
N THR A 36 -23.46 25.76 1.74
CA THR A 36 -22.03 25.46 1.92
C THR A 36 -21.81 24.03 2.43
N LEU A 37 -22.58 23.58 3.43
CA LEU A 37 -22.50 22.22 3.95
C LEU A 37 -22.85 21.17 2.89
N ARG A 38 -23.85 21.45 2.04
CA ARG A 38 -24.23 20.56 0.94
C ARG A 38 -23.09 20.43 -0.07
N VAL A 39 -22.46 21.54 -0.47
CA VAL A 39 -21.30 21.52 -1.38
C VAL A 39 -20.12 20.77 -0.77
N MET A 40 -19.85 20.96 0.53
CA MET A 40 -18.77 20.25 1.23
C MET A 40 -19.06 18.77 1.49
N SER A 41 -20.33 18.34 1.43
CA SER A 41 -20.70 16.95 1.71
C SER A 41 -20.17 15.95 0.67
N GLU A 42 -19.99 16.39 -0.58
CA GLU A 42 -19.44 15.56 -1.66
C GLU A 42 -17.97 15.19 -1.42
N PRO A 43 -17.03 16.13 -1.22
CA PRO A 43 -15.63 15.77 -0.94
C PRO A 43 -15.47 14.95 0.34
N VAL A 44 -16.27 15.22 1.38
CA VAL A 44 -16.21 14.46 2.64
C VAL A 44 -16.61 12.99 2.46
N ARG A 45 -17.51 12.70 1.51
CA ARG A 45 -17.92 11.33 1.19
C ARG A 45 -16.83 10.52 0.48
N LEU A 46 -15.90 11.19 -0.20
CA LEU A 46 -14.79 10.54 -0.91
C LEU A 46 -13.59 10.24 0.00
N ILE A 47 -13.51 10.87 1.18
CA ILE A 47 -12.40 10.68 2.12
C ILE A 47 -12.19 9.20 2.51
N PRO A 48 -13.22 8.42 2.91
CA PRO A 48 -13.04 7.02 3.29
C PRO A 48 -12.52 6.16 2.13
N GLU A 49 -12.97 6.46 0.92
CA GLU A 49 -12.51 5.79 -0.30
C GLU A 49 -11.05 6.12 -0.57
N ALA A 50 -10.66 7.40 -0.47
CA ALA A 50 -9.27 7.83 -0.60
C ALA A 50 -8.35 7.17 0.45
N ILE A 51 -8.80 7.08 1.72
CA ILE A 51 -8.06 6.36 2.78
C ILE A 51 -7.87 4.88 2.39
N SER A 52 -8.94 4.24 1.89
CA SER A 52 -8.87 2.85 1.45
C SER A 52 -7.88 2.66 0.30
N ALA A 53 -7.88 3.56 -0.68
CA ALA A 53 -6.93 3.56 -1.78
C ALA A 53 -5.48 3.74 -1.30
N ILE A 54 -5.23 4.65 -0.37
CA ILE A 54 -3.90 4.85 0.23
C ILE A 54 -3.41 3.57 0.93
N ILE A 55 -4.28 2.91 1.70
CA ILE A 55 -3.93 1.65 2.36
C ILE A 55 -3.56 0.58 1.33
N GLN A 56 -4.37 0.43 0.26
CA GLN A 56 -4.08 -0.53 -0.81
C GLN A 56 -2.77 -0.23 -1.53
N VAL A 57 -2.47 1.06 -1.78
CA VAL A 57 -1.22 1.49 -2.39
C VAL A 57 -0.04 1.13 -1.50
N ASN A 58 -0.11 1.41 -0.19
CA ASN A 58 0.98 1.08 0.74
C ASN A 58 1.28 -0.43 0.76
N VAL A 59 0.24 -1.27 0.92
CA VAL A 59 0.42 -2.74 0.93
C VAL A 59 0.98 -3.24 -0.41
N SER A 60 0.52 -2.68 -1.53
CA SER A 60 1.02 -3.07 -2.85
C SER A 60 2.46 -2.61 -3.08
N PHE A 61 2.79 -1.42 -2.60
CA PHE A 61 4.13 -0.86 -2.66
C PHE A 61 5.11 -1.68 -1.83
N ASP A 62 4.75 -2.06 -0.61
CA ASP A 62 5.57 -2.92 0.25
C ASP A 62 5.90 -4.26 -0.43
N ARG A 63 4.93 -4.85 -1.13
CA ARG A 63 5.15 -6.09 -1.89
C ARG A 63 6.15 -5.90 -3.03
N ILE A 64 6.05 -4.81 -3.78
CA ILE A 64 6.98 -4.50 -4.87
C ILE A 64 8.37 -4.22 -4.28
N ASN A 65 8.45 -3.46 -3.20
CA ASN A 65 9.69 -3.16 -2.53
C ASN A 65 10.39 -4.43 -2.04
N ASN A 66 9.67 -5.34 -1.38
CA ASN A 66 10.22 -6.62 -0.94
C ASN A 66 10.71 -7.47 -2.11
N PHE A 67 9.98 -7.50 -3.24
CA PHE A 67 10.40 -8.23 -4.43
C PHE A 67 11.68 -7.64 -5.06
N LEU A 68 11.80 -6.31 -5.13
CA LEU A 68 12.96 -5.63 -5.71
C LEU A 68 14.22 -5.71 -4.83
N LEU A 69 14.04 -5.92 -3.53
CA LEU A 69 15.13 -6.07 -2.56
C LEU A 69 15.44 -7.53 -2.23
N ASP A 70 14.74 -8.48 -2.84
CA ASP A 70 14.97 -9.91 -2.62
C ASP A 70 16.34 -10.30 -3.17
N ASP A 71 16.99 -11.28 -2.54
CA ASP A 71 18.33 -11.69 -2.94
C ASP A 71 18.30 -12.36 -4.32
N GLU A 72 19.04 -11.81 -5.29
CA GLU A 72 19.22 -12.44 -6.59
C GLU A 72 20.24 -13.58 -6.55
N LEU A 73 20.06 -14.57 -7.43
CA LEU A 73 21.03 -15.66 -7.60
C LEU A 73 22.37 -15.10 -8.07
N LYS A 74 23.44 -15.40 -7.32
CA LYS A 74 24.80 -14.98 -7.66
C LYS A 74 25.33 -15.78 -8.86
N ILE A 75 25.28 -15.18 -10.05
CA ILE A 75 25.76 -15.81 -11.30
C ILE A 75 27.30 -15.84 -11.35
N ASP A 76 27.97 -14.94 -10.62
CA ASP A 76 29.44 -14.82 -10.61
C ASP A 76 30.15 -16.04 -10.01
N GLU A 77 29.43 -16.92 -9.31
CA GLU A 77 29.98 -18.19 -8.80
C GLU A 77 30.14 -19.25 -9.90
N ILE A 78 29.58 -19.03 -11.10
CA ILE A 78 29.71 -19.95 -12.25
C ILE A 78 30.72 -19.35 -13.23
N GLU A 79 31.92 -19.93 -13.29
CA GLU A 79 32.91 -19.57 -14.31
C GLU A 79 32.46 -20.09 -15.68
N ARG A 80 31.89 -19.21 -16.50
CA ARG A 80 31.57 -19.50 -17.89
C ARG A 80 32.79 -19.17 -18.76
N SER A 81 33.61 -20.17 -19.03
CA SER A 81 34.66 -20.03 -20.05
C SER A 81 34.00 -19.87 -21.43
N GLY A 82 34.59 -19.01 -22.26
CA GLY A 82 34.14 -18.84 -23.66
C GLY A 82 34.20 -20.15 -24.44
N LEU A 83 33.61 -20.16 -25.63
CA LEU A 83 33.47 -21.32 -26.52
C LEU A 83 34.82 -21.81 -27.11
N GLU A 84 35.88 -21.81 -26.32
CA GLU A 84 37.11 -22.51 -26.62
C GLU A 84 36.90 -24.00 -26.33
N LYS A 85 37.44 -24.84 -27.20
CA LYS A 85 37.25 -26.30 -27.19
C LYS A 85 37.87 -26.92 -25.94
N SER A 86 37.16 -26.87 -24.82
CA SER A 86 37.39 -27.75 -23.66
C SER A 86 36.89 -29.15 -24.02
N GLU A 87 37.63 -30.19 -23.60
CA GLU A 87 37.23 -31.59 -23.72
C GLU A 87 36.01 -31.91 -22.83
N THR A 88 35.78 -31.11 -21.80
CA THR A 88 34.70 -31.27 -20.83
C THR A 88 33.73 -30.09 -20.93
N ALA A 89 32.44 -30.40 -21.13
CA ALA A 89 31.39 -29.40 -21.29
C ALA A 89 30.93 -28.77 -19.96
N VAL A 90 30.97 -29.54 -18.86
CA VAL A 90 30.62 -29.10 -17.50
C VAL A 90 31.54 -29.86 -16.53
N ASP A 91 32.22 -29.14 -15.65
CA ASP A 91 33.01 -29.70 -14.56
C ASP A 91 32.44 -29.18 -13.22
N ILE A 92 32.26 -30.06 -12.25
CA ILE A 92 31.72 -29.73 -10.92
C ILE A 92 32.75 -30.24 -9.92
N GLN A 93 33.28 -29.37 -9.07
CA GLN A 93 34.28 -29.75 -8.09
C GLN A 93 33.74 -29.51 -6.68
N ALA A 94 33.58 -30.59 -5.91
CA ALA A 94 33.12 -30.57 -4.52
C ALA A 94 31.86 -29.71 -4.30
N GLY A 95 30.90 -29.81 -5.22
CA GLY A 95 29.69 -28.97 -5.23
C GLY A 95 28.76 -29.31 -4.07
N ASN A 96 28.34 -28.27 -3.33
CA ASN A 96 27.34 -28.35 -2.27
C ASN A 96 26.18 -27.39 -2.61
N PHE A 97 24.95 -27.91 -2.68
CA PHE A 97 23.79 -27.16 -3.12
C PHE A 97 22.65 -27.21 -2.09
N ILE A 98 22.02 -26.07 -1.86
CA ILE A 98 20.90 -25.85 -0.94
C ILE A 98 19.76 -25.18 -1.71
N TRP A 99 18.52 -25.61 -1.45
CA TRP A 99 17.33 -24.97 -2.02
C TRP A 99 16.81 -23.81 -1.18
N ASP A 100 16.83 -23.99 0.14
CA ASP A 100 16.36 -23.01 1.10
C ASP A 100 17.54 -22.53 1.96
N PRO A 101 17.97 -21.26 1.82
CA PRO A 101 19.13 -20.71 2.54
C PRO A 101 18.98 -20.77 4.06
N ASP A 102 17.77 -20.87 4.60
CA ASP A 102 17.53 -21.01 6.05
C ASP A 102 17.84 -22.43 6.56
N THR A 103 18.03 -23.39 5.65
CA THR A 103 18.29 -24.79 5.99
C THR A 103 19.79 -25.02 6.20
N LYS A 104 20.15 -25.64 7.33
CA LYS A 104 21.56 -25.90 7.67
C LYS A 104 22.20 -27.09 6.94
N ILE A 105 21.38 -27.95 6.33
CA ILE A 105 21.84 -29.21 5.73
C ILE A 105 21.73 -29.08 4.20
N PRO A 106 22.85 -29.19 3.46
CA PRO A 106 22.80 -29.18 2.01
C PRO A 106 22.03 -30.35 1.42
N THR A 107 21.18 -30.05 0.44
CA THR A 107 20.39 -31.04 -0.31
C THR A 107 21.30 -31.95 -1.12
N LEU A 108 22.33 -31.39 -1.75
CA LEU A 108 23.37 -32.11 -2.46
C LEU A 108 24.71 -31.77 -1.84
N GLN A 109 25.54 -32.79 -1.59
CA GLN A 109 26.85 -32.64 -0.96
C GLN A 109 27.89 -33.48 -1.66
N ASN A 110 29.10 -32.93 -1.80
CA ASN A 110 30.26 -33.61 -2.38
C ASN A 110 30.00 -34.17 -3.79
N ILE A 111 29.29 -33.41 -4.63
CA ILE A 111 29.07 -33.78 -6.03
C ILE A 111 30.33 -33.45 -6.84
N ASN A 112 30.76 -34.40 -7.67
CA ASN A 112 31.90 -34.31 -8.59
C ASN A 112 31.58 -35.01 -9.91
#